data_AF-A0A4S4KNN2-F1
#
_entry.id   AF-A0A4S4KNN2-F1
#
_cell.length_a   1.000
_cell.length_b   1.000
_cell.length_c   1.000
_cell.angle_alpha   90.00
_cell.angle_beta   90.00
_cell.angle_gamma   90.00
#
_symmetry.space_group_name_H-M   'P 1'
#
loop_
_entity.id
_entity.type
_entity.pdbx_description
1 polymer ?
#
loop_
_entity_poly.entity_id
_entity_poly.type
_entity_poly.pdbx_seq_one_letter_code
_entity_poly.pdbx_strand_id
1 'polypeptide(L)'
;MRAGLRSTGPSGTSAADSAASSSPPPFQLPGKTLSVLPIGLAVFAGISVIALIVVGLVTYERTNLPLPQAFRQRKLAESGANMGYGGMARVDKLTITFLVDNNIEWFGKLPPGFTHELRQHITDHNPPIDPVTGAPTIDFENYCCGAHGFSALIETQAEGESETHYTLFDAGPESRSIARNVAAMRIPVERVERVVLSHWHSDHSGGILAFLRMHREASKNLENAQACVVDLHPDRPIARGIAPGGKIMARLAPDPTFEEIENEGGVVDKHADGHAVAGNTVWISGEIPRLTEYEKGIIGGVRPSEC
;
A
#
# COMPACT_ATOMS: atom_id res chain seq x y z
N MET A 1 -42.41 19.16 91.24
CA MET A 1 -43.42 20.24 91.32
C MET A 1 -44.42 20.05 90.18
N ARG A 2 -45.71 19.97 90.56
CA ARG A 2 -46.97 20.21 89.79
C ARG A 2 -46.99 19.89 88.28
N ALA A 3 -47.78 18.93 87.79
CA ALA A 3 -49.25 18.75 87.79
C ALA A 3 -49.91 19.20 86.48
N GLY A 4 -50.89 18.39 86.04
CA GLY A 4 -51.93 18.76 85.07
C GLY A 4 -51.56 18.48 83.60
N LEU A 5 -52.48 18.16 82.70
CA LEU A 5 -53.93 18.13 82.74
C LEU A 5 -54.40 17.27 81.54
N ARG A 6 -55.59 16.67 81.64
CA ARG A 6 -56.31 16.05 80.51
C ARG A 6 -56.72 17.13 79.49
N SER A 7 -56.75 16.76 78.21
CA SER A 7 -57.52 17.46 77.18
C SER A 7 -58.06 16.47 76.15
N THR A 8 -59.34 16.63 75.82
CA THR A 8 -60.15 15.89 74.87
C THR A 8 -60.10 16.53 73.47
N GLY A 9 -60.10 15.73 72.41
CA GLY A 9 -60.34 16.19 71.03
C GLY A 9 -60.48 15.01 70.06
N PRO A 10 -61.49 14.97 69.16
CA PRO A 10 -61.84 13.77 68.40
C PRO A 10 -61.33 13.76 66.96
N SER A 11 -61.55 12.60 66.32
CA SER A 11 -61.67 12.33 64.88
C SER A 11 -60.38 12.14 64.06
N GLY A 12 -60.30 10.97 63.42
CA GLY A 12 -59.39 10.69 62.31
C GLY A 12 -59.08 9.20 62.17
N THR A 13 -59.71 8.56 61.16
CA THR A 13 -59.13 7.50 60.27
C THR A 13 -58.58 6.21 60.91
N SER A 14 -58.78 4.99 60.43
CA SER A 14 -59.34 4.43 59.20
C SER A 14 -59.70 2.96 59.48
N ALA A 15 -60.68 2.44 58.75
CA ALA A 15 -61.04 1.03 58.74
C ALA A 15 -59.85 0.16 58.30
N ALA A 16 -59.56 -0.85 59.11
CA ALA A 16 -58.77 -2.01 58.73
C ALA A 16 -59.71 -2.99 58.04
N ASP A 17 -59.43 -3.33 56.78
CA ASP A 17 -60.00 -4.51 56.15
C ASP A 17 -58.90 -5.50 55.79
N SER A 18 -59.17 -6.73 56.19
CA SER A 18 -58.35 -7.92 55.97
C SER A 18 -58.56 -8.40 54.55
N ALA A 19 -57.48 -8.58 53.77
CA ALA A 19 -57.54 -9.28 52.49
C ALA A 19 -56.50 -10.40 52.46
N ALA A 20 -57.01 -11.62 52.24
CA ALA A 20 -56.29 -12.87 52.22
C ALA A 20 -55.19 -12.94 51.15
N SER A 21 -54.11 -13.63 51.49
CA SER A 21 -52.97 -13.93 50.63
C SER A 21 -53.37 -14.81 49.43
N SER A 22 -53.22 -14.29 48.22
CA SER A 22 -53.15 -15.12 47.00
C SER A 22 -51.70 -15.10 46.50
N SER A 23 -51.11 -16.29 46.32
CA SER A 23 -49.80 -16.45 45.70
C SER A 23 -49.88 -15.98 44.24
N PRO A 24 -48.91 -15.21 43.74
CA PRO A 24 -48.93 -14.78 42.34
C PRO A 24 -48.71 -15.99 41.41
N PRO A 25 -49.30 -16.01 40.21
CA PRO A 25 -49.05 -17.06 39.24
C PRO A 25 -47.57 -17.09 38.84
N PRO A 26 -47.01 -18.26 38.49
CA PRO A 26 -45.62 -18.36 38.07
C PRO A 26 -45.38 -17.49 36.82
N PHE A 27 -44.32 -16.69 36.88
CA PHE A 27 -43.89 -15.79 35.80
C PHE A 27 -43.55 -16.60 34.54
N GLN A 28 -44.37 -16.48 33.49
CA GLN A 28 -44.06 -17.00 32.17
C GLN A 28 -43.21 -15.98 31.40
N LEU A 29 -41.95 -16.34 31.12
CA LEU A 29 -41.11 -15.62 30.15
C LEU A 29 -41.75 -15.77 28.76
N PRO A 30 -42.22 -14.67 28.12
CA PRO A 30 -42.66 -14.75 26.74
C PRO A 30 -41.44 -14.97 25.83
N GLY A 31 -41.54 -15.93 24.91
CA GLY A 31 -40.49 -16.18 23.90
C GLY A 31 -39.72 -17.51 24.00
N LYS A 32 -40.36 -18.62 24.37
CA LYS A 32 -39.71 -19.96 24.36
C LYS A 32 -39.55 -20.59 22.96
N THR A 33 -40.02 -19.93 21.90
CA THR A 33 -39.87 -20.39 20.51
C THR A 33 -39.39 -19.25 19.62
N LEU A 34 -38.09 -19.24 19.31
CA LEU A 34 -37.55 -18.47 18.19
C LEU A 34 -38.01 -19.16 16.91
N SER A 35 -39.10 -18.68 16.31
CA SER A 35 -39.41 -19.00 14.91
C SER A 35 -38.40 -18.27 14.04
N VAL A 36 -37.25 -18.91 13.77
CA VAL A 36 -36.35 -18.44 12.73
C VAL A 36 -37.09 -18.71 11.42
N LEU A 37 -37.79 -17.70 10.91
CA LEU A 37 -38.36 -17.74 9.57
C LEU A 37 -37.23 -18.16 8.61
N PRO A 38 -37.42 -19.21 7.78
CA PRO A 38 -36.37 -19.78 6.95
C PRO A 38 -35.85 -18.81 5.87
N ILE A 39 -36.35 -17.57 5.86
CA ILE A 39 -35.85 -16.45 5.05
C ILE A 39 -34.34 -16.28 5.22
N GLY A 40 -33.81 -16.35 6.46
CA GLY A 40 -32.37 -16.21 6.70
C GLY A 40 -31.55 -17.34 6.05
N LEU A 41 -32.06 -18.58 6.11
CA LEU A 41 -31.42 -19.73 5.48
C LEU A 41 -31.52 -19.67 3.95
N ALA A 42 -32.65 -19.21 3.41
CA ALA A 42 -32.85 -19.04 1.97
C ALA A 42 -31.95 -17.94 1.39
N VAL A 43 -31.82 -16.81 2.09
CA VAL A 43 -30.91 -15.71 1.69
C VAL A 43 -29.45 -16.18 1.77
N PHE A 44 -29.06 -16.84 2.85
CA PHE A 44 -27.70 -17.36 2.99
C PHE A 44 -27.36 -18.41 1.93
N ALA A 45 -28.29 -19.33 1.64
CA ALA A 45 -28.13 -20.33 0.58
C ALA A 45 -28.06 -19.65 -0.80
N GLY A 46 -28.91 -18.66 -1.07
CA GLY A 46 -28.89 -17.90 -2.33
C GLY A 46 -27.58 -17.16 -2.56
N ILE A 47 -27.09 -16.42 -1.56
CA ILE A 47 -25.80 -15.70 -1.64
C ILE A 47 -24.65 -16.71 -1.79
N SER A 48 -24.68 -17.81 -1.06
CA SER A 48 -23.64 -18.86 -1.15
C SER A 48 -23.60 -19.51 -2.53
N VAL A 49 -24.75 -19.78 -3.14
CA VAL A 49 -24.83 -20.33 -4.51
C VAL A 49 -24.31 -19.32 -5.53
N ILE A 50 -24.68 -18.05 -5.43
CA ILE A 50 -24.15 -17.00 -6.31
C ILE A 50 -22.63 -16.87 -6.14
N ALA A 51 -22.12 -16.88 -4.91
CA ALA A 51 -20.69 -16.84 -4.65
C ALA A 51 -19.96 -18.05 -5.25
N LEU A 52 -20.51 -19.26 -5.12
CA LEU A 52 -19.95 -20.47 -5.74
C LEU A 52 -20.00 -20.43 -7.27
N ILE A 53 -21.06 -19.88 -7.86
CA ILE A 53 -21.17 -19.68 -9.31
C ILE A 53 -20.09 -18.68 -9.74
N VAL A 54 -19.96 -17.53 -9.07
CA VAL A 54 -18.92 -16.53 -9.40
C VAL A 54 -17.53 -17.12 -9.26
N VAL A 55 -17.23 -17.83 -8.16
CA VAL A 55 -15.94 -18.50 -7.96
C VAL A 55 -15.70 -19.56 -9.03
N GLY A 56 -16.70 -20.38 -9.36
CA GLY A 56 -16.62 -21.39 -10.40
C GLY A 56 -16.38 -20.79 -11.79
N LEU A 57 -17.07 -19.71 -12.12
CA LEU A 57 -16.97 -19.01 -13.39
C LEU A 57 -15.62 -18.29 -13.51
N VAL A 58 -15.17 -17.58 -12.48
CA VAL A 58 -13.84 -16.97 -12.41
C VAL A 58 -12.74 -18.03 -12.45
N THR A 59 -12.93 -19.18 -11.80
CA THR A 59 -11.97 -20.30 -11.83
C THR A 59 -11.93 -20.94 -13.21
N TYR A 60 -13.08 -21.13 -13.85
CA TYR A 60 -13.19 -21.63 -15.22
C TYR A 60 -12.55 -20.67 -16.21
N GLU A 61 -12.80 -19.36 -16.09
CA GLU A 61 -12.14 -18.33 -16.89
C GLU A 61 -10.62 -18.34 -16.68
N ARG A 62 -10.16 -18.44 -15.43
CA ARG A 62 -8.73 -18.55 -15.10
C ARG A 62 -8.06 -19.87 -15.52
N THR A 63 -8.80 -20.91 -15.91
CA THR A 63 -8.22 -22.22 -16.24
C THR A 63 -8.44 -22.63 -17.70
N ASN A 64 -9.56 -22.23 -18.31
CA ASN A 64 -10.02 -22.67 -19.62
C ASN A 64 -10.13 -21.57 -20.68
N LEU A 65 -10.11 -20.27 -20.33
CA LEU A 65 -9.91 -19.25 -21.36
C LEU A 65 -8.47 -19.35 -21.90
N PRO A 66 -8.21 -18.93 -23.14
CA PRO A 66 -6.88 -18.98 -23.73
C PRO A 66 -5.88 -18.03 -23.03
N LEU A 67 -6.27 -17.17 -22.09
CA LEU A 67 -5.37 -16.18 -21.47
C LEU A 67 -4.24 -16.76 -20.61
N PRO A 68 -4.50 -17.66 -19.63
CA PRO A 68 -3.44 -18.31 -18.87
C PRO A 68 -2.63 -19.26 -19.74
N GLN A 69 -3.23 -19.88 -20.76
CA GLN A 69 -2.51 -20.74 -21.70
C GLN A 69 -1.67 -19.92 -22.69
N ALA A 70 -2.12 -18.74 -23.13
CA ALA A 70 -1.38 -17.83 -23.99
C ALA A 70 -0.32 -17.05 -23.20
N PHE A 71 -0.58 -16.70 -21.94
CA PHE A 71 0.42 -16.15 -21.03
C PHE A 71 1.44 -17.21 -20.62
N ARG A 72 1.01 -18.46 -20.35
CA ARG A 72 1.92 -19.57 -20.03
C ARG A 72 2.65 -20.07 -21.29
N GLN A 73 2.03 -20.09 -22.47
CA GLN A 73 2.68 -20.36 -23.76
C GLN A 73 3.60 -19.21 -24.17
N ARG A 74 3.26 -17.94 -23.88
CA ARG A 74 4.20 -16.82 -24.05
C ARG A 74 5.32 -16.92 -23.06
N LYS A 75 5.08 -17.16 -21.77
CA LYS A 75 6.15 -17.40 -20.79
C LYS A 75 7.02 -18.61 -21.15
N LEU A 76 6.43 -19.66 -21.74
CA LEU A 76 7.12 -20.85 -22.28
C LEU A 76 7.83 -20.60 -23.62
N ALA A 77 7.31 -19.70 -24.46
CA ALA A 77 7.90 -19.25 -25.72
C ALA A 77 8.93 -18.13 -25.51
N GLU A 78 8.85 -17.41 -24.40
CA GLU A 78 9.82 -16.46 -23.87
C GLU A 78 10.96 -17.26 -23.22
N SER A 79 10.65 -18.29 -22.44
CA SER A 79 11.66 -19.25 -21.93
C SER A 79 12.18 -20.26 -22.96
N GLY A 80 11.54 -20.38 -24.13
CA GLY A 80 11.94 -21.25 -25.24
C GLY A 80 12.52 -20.51 -26.46
N ALA A 81 12.15 -19.25 -26.68
CA ALA A 81 13.03 -18.29 -27.33
C ALA A 81 14.23 -18.11 -26.40
N ASN A 82 15.35 -17.64 -26.91
CA ASN A 82 16.29 -16.95 -26.03
C ASN A 82 15.53 -15.74 -25.47
N MET A 83 14.85 -15.92 -24.34
CA MET A 83 14.71 -14.93 -23.30
C MET A 83 15.99 -14.08 -23.38
N GLY A 84 15.88 -12.77 -23.58
CA GLY A 84 17.03 -11.86 -23.43
C GLY A 84 17.73 -11.97 -22.07
N TYR A 85 17.26 -12.87 -21.20
CA TYR A 85 17.88 -13.34 -19.96
C TYR A 85 19.14 -14.19 -20.19
N GLY A 86 19.53 -14.48 -21.44
CA GLY A 86 20.83 -15.11 -21.77
C GLY A 86 22.06 -14.34 -21.28
N GLY A 87 21.88 -13.20 -20.63
CA GLY A 87 22.92 -12.45 -19.90
C GLY A 87 22.51 -11.96 -18.51
N MET A 88 21.38 -12.42 -17.93
CA MET A 88 21.00 -12.03 -16.58
C MET A 88 21.90 -12.71 -15.55
N ALA A 89 22.42 -11.92 -14.62
CA ALA A 89 23.23 -12.42 -13.52
C ALA A 89 22.35 -13.18 -12.52
N ARG A 90 22.88 -14.27 -11.96
CA ARG A 90 22.24 -14.96 -10.83
C ARG A 90 22.40 -14.10 -9.58
N VAL A 91 21.30 -13.87 -8.87
CA VAL A 91 21.26 -13.02 -7.67
C VAL A 91 21.29 -13.91 -6.42
N ASP A 92 22.29 -13.73 -5.56
CA ASP A 92 22.42 -14.44 -4.29
C ASP A 92 21.73 -13.70 -3.14
N LYS A 93 21.65 -12.37 -3.22
CA LYS A 93 20.99 -11.53 -2.21
C LYS A 93 20.08 -10.51 -2.86
N LEU A 94 18.84 -10.49 -2.39
CA LEU A 94 17.82 -9.51 -2.75
C LEU A 94 17.26 -8.91 -1.47
N THR A 95 17.22 -7.59 -1.39
CA THR A 95 16.50 -6.85 -0.35
C THR A 95 15.61 -5.83 -1.02
N ILE A 96 14.34 -5.77 -0.60
CA ILE A 96 13.38 -4.79 -1.10
C ILE A 96 12.88 -4.00 0.09
N THR A 97 13.15 -2.71 0.08
CA THR A 97 12.69 -1.78 1.11
C THR A 97 11.58 -0.91 0.53
N PHE A 98 10.35 -1.11 0.99
CA PHE A 98 9.21 -0.30 0.59
C PHE A 98 9.30 1.06 1.28
N LEU A 99 9.54 2.12 0.51
CA LEU A 99 9.68 3.48 1.00
C LEU A 99 8.36 4.22 1.01
N VAL A 100 7.49 3.99 0.03
CA VAL A 100 6.16 4.58 -0.02
C VAL A 100 5.16 3.49 -0.37
N ASP A 101 4.12 3.38 0.45
CA ASP A 101 2.93 2.57 0.19
C ASP A 101 1.72 3.29 0.82
N ASN A 102 0.53 2.88 0.41
CA ASN A 102 -0.75 3.44 0.85
C ASN A 102 -0.98 3.27 2.36
N ASN A 103 -0.38 2.26 2.98
CA ASN A 103 -0.58 1.92 4.38
C ASN A 103 0.73 1.49 5.05
N ILE A 104 0.86 1.77 6.35
CA ILE A 104 1.93 1.23 7.19
C ILE A 104 1.32 0.21 8.16
N GLU A 105 1.72 -1.05 8.02
CA GLU A 105 1.30 -2.14 8.90
C GLU A 105 2.34 -2.37 10.01
N TRP A 106 1.89 -2.56 11.25
CA TRP A 106 2.75 -2.69 12.44
C TRP A 106 2.56 -4.00 13.19
N PHE A 107 1.37 -4.58 13.14
CA PHE A 107 0.94 -5.69 13.99
C PHE A 107 0.63 -6.96 13.21
N GLY A 108 0.37 -6.83 11.91
CA GLY A 108 0.08 -7.95 11.01
C GLY A 108 1.23 -8.97 11.01
N LYS A 109 0.88 -10.26 11.00
CA LYS A 109 1.88 -11.32 10.78
C LYS A 109 2.33 -11.27 9.33
N LEU A 110 3.60 -10.93 9.11
CA LEU A 110 4.19 -10.92 7.77
C LEU A 110 4.57 -12.34 7.30
N PRO A 111 4.61 -12.58 5.97
CA PRO A 111 5.17 -13.80 5.41
C PRO A 111 6.66 -13.97 5.79
N PRO A 112 7.21 -15.20 5.70
CA PRO A 112 8.65 -15.42 5.89
C PRO A 112 9.49 -14.54 4.97
N GLY A 113 10.55 -13.93 5.53
CA GLY A 113 11.46 -13.04 4.79
C GLY A 113 11.09 -11.56 4.83
N PHE A 114 9.91 -11.19 5.36
CA PHE A 114 9.49 -9.80 5.53
C PHE A 114 9.64 -9.34 6.97
N THR A 115 9.98 -8.07 7.16
CA THR A 115 10.11 -7.42 8.47
C THR A 115 9.39 -6.09 8.50
N HIS A 116 8.78 -5.76 9.64
CA HIS A 116 8.20 -4.44 9.89
C HIS A 116 9.29 -3.38 10.09
N GLU A 117 8.95 -2.14 9.75
CA GLU A 117 9.76 -0.94 10.01
C GLU A 117 10.21 -0.86 11.47
N LEU A 118 9.32 -1.16 12.42
CA LEU A 118 9.58 -1.10 13.87
C LEU A 118 10.90 -1.77 14.25
N ARG A 119 11.21 -2.94 13.66
CA ARG A 119 12.45 -3.67 13.93
C ARG A 119 13.67 -2.80 13.59
N GLN A 120 13.68 -2.14 12.45
CA GLN A 120 14.84 -1.32 12.06
C GLN A 120 15.06 -0.17 13.04
N HIS A 121 13.98 0.50 13.46
CA HIS A 121 14.07 1.65 14.35
C HIS A 121 14.50 1.29 15.77
N ILE A 122 14.11 0.14 16.31
CA ILE A 122 14.44 -0.25 17.71
C ILE A 122 15.66 -1.17 17.84
N THR A 123 16.22 -1.67 16.73
CA THR A 123 17.40 -2.54 16.76
C THR A 123 18.53 -2.04 15.86
N ASP A 124 18.26 -1.77 14.60
CA ASP A 124 19.31 -1.60 13.59
C ASP A 124 19.80 -0.14 13.49
N HIS A 125 18.94 0.82 13.83
CA HIS A 125 19.17 2.25 13.65
C HIS A 125 19.67 2.98 14.91
N ASN A 126 20.33 2.32 15.87
CA ASN A 126 20.83 2.97 17.10
C ASN A 126 19.77 3.90 17.75
N PRO A 127 18.65 3.32 18.24
CA PRO A 127 17.52 4.09 18.77
C PRO A 127 17.90 4.99 19.95
N PRO A 128 17.18 6.10 20.17
CA PRO A 128 17.23 6.81 21.44
C PRO A 128 16.89 5.86 22.59
N ILE A 129 17.72 5.85 23.63
CA ILE A 129 17.51 5.01 24.81
C ILE A 129 16.80 5.83 25.88
N ASP A 130 15.69 5.29 26.40
CA ASP A 130 14.97 5.90 27.51
C ASP A 130 15.84 5.83 28.79
N PRO A 131 16.17 6.97 29.43
CA PRO A 131 17.02 6.98 30.62
C PRO A 131 16.39 6.32 31.84
N VAL A 132 15.07 6.12 31.87
CA VAL A 132 14.37 5.50 33.00
C VAL A 132 14.40 3.98 32.92
N THR A 133 14.05 3.42 31.76
CA THR A 133 13.94 1.96 31.56
C THR A 133 15.19 1.33 30.96
N GLY A 134 16.07 2.12 30.34
CA GLY A 134 17.21 1.63 29.57
C GLY A 134 16.83 0.96 28.24
N ALA A 135 15.56 1.05 27.83
CA ALA A 135 15.06 0.45 26.60
C ALA A 135 15.10 1.41 25.41
N PRO A 136 15.15 0.89 24.16
CA PRO A 136 14.88 1.68 22.96
C PRO A 136 13.54 2.41 23.01
N THR A 137 13.54 3.67 22.60
CA THR A 137 12.32 4.47 22.45
C THR A 137 11.73 4.29 21.05
N ILE A 138 10.42 4.14 20.97
CA ILE A 138 9.68 4.22 19.70
C ILE A 138 9.54 5.70 19.34
N ASP A 139 10.47 6.18 18.51
CA ASP A 139 10.57 7.59 18.12
C ASP A 139 9.71 7.93 16.89
N PHE A 140 8.40 8.06 17.09
CA PHE A 140 7.43 8.30 16.01
C PHE A 140 7.74 9.51 15.12
N GLU A 141 8.49 10.50 15.60
CA GLU A 141 8.89 11.66 14.80
C GLU A 141 9.71 11.25 13.57
N ASN A 142 10.49 10.16 13.69
CA ASN A 142 11.40 9.67 12.66
C ASN A 142 10.93 8.38 11.96
N TYR A 143 9.65 8.01 12.09
CA TYR A 143 9.05 6.89 11.34
C TYR A 143 8.52 7.33 9.97
N CYS A 144 8.41 6.40 9.04
CA CYS A 144 7.76 6.57 7.75
C CYS A 144 6.31 7.04 7.89
N CYS A 145 5.82 7.72 6.86
CA CYS A 145 4.40 7.98 6.66
C CYS A 145 3.91 7.31 5.37
N GLY A 146 2.72 6.70 5.44
CA GLY A 146 2.03 6.17 4.28
C GLY A 146 1.52 7.31 3.40
N ALA A 147 1.52 7.11 2.08
CA ALA A 147 1.01 8.06 1.11
C ALA A 147 0.41 7.30 -0.08
N HIS A 148 -0.58 7.90 -0.76
CA HIS A 148 -1.18 7.26 -1.92
C HIS A 148 -0.20 7.24 -3.09
N GLY A 149 0.41 6.09 -3.36
CA GLY A 149 1.45 5.92 -4.36
C GLY A 149 2.38 4.78 -4.03
N PHE A 150 3.49 4.68 -4.74
CA PHE A 150 4.45 3.58 -4.56
C PHE A 150 5.89 4.03 -4.70
N SER A 151 6.78 3.46 -3.88
CA SER A 151 8.23 3.54 -4.05
C SER A 151 8.89 2.38 -3.32
N ALA A 152 9.82 1.70 -3.98
CA ALA A 152 10.59 0.62 -3.38
C ALA A 152 12.07 0.71 -3.79
N LEU A 153 12.97 0.61 -2.83
CA LEU A 153 14.39 0.42 -3.08
C LEU A 153 14.68 -1.07 -3.25
N ILE A 154 15.28 -1.43 -4.37
CA ILE A 154 15.68 -2.78 -4.72
C ILE A 154 17.20 -2.86 -4.63
N GLU A 155 17.68 -3.69 -3.72
CA GLU A 155 19.09 -3.99 -3.52
C GLU A 155 19.38 -5.40 -4.04
N THR A 156 20.36 -5.52 -4.92
CA THR A 156 20.75 -6.82 -5.50
C THR A 156 22.25 -7.01 -5.45
N GLN A 157 22.67 -8.26 -5.26
CA GLN A 157 24.07 -8.69 -5.35
C GLN A 157 24.14 -9.97 -6.18
N ALA A 158 24.97 -9.94 -7.22
CA ALA A 158 25.21 -11.08 -8.09
C ALA A 158 26.04 -12.17 -7.38
N GLU A 159 25.88 -13.41 -7.83
CA GLU A 159 26.60 -14.57 -7.30
C GLU A 159 28.12 -14.39 -7.43
N GLY A 160 28.83 -14.49 -6.30
CA GLY A 160 30.28 -14.34 -6.26
C GLY A 160 30.79 -12.89 -6.32
N GLU A 161 29.91 -11.89 -6.38
CA GLU A 161 30.29 -10.48 -6.38
C GLU A 161 30.06 -9.83 -5.02
N SER A 162 30.95 -8.89 -4.65
CA SER A 162 30.82 -8.11 -3.41
C SER A 162 30.03 -6.82 -3.60
N GLU A 163 29.86 -6.38 -4.85
CA GLU A 163 29.14 -5.16 -5.17
C GLU A 163 27.64 -5.34 -4.92
N THR A 164 26.97 -4.28 -4.50
CA THR A 164 25.52 -4.26 -4.32
C THR A 164 24.98 -3.12 -5.15
N HIS A 165 24.05 -3.44 -6.04
CA HIS A 165 23.38 -2.47 -6.88
C HIS A 165 22.11 -1.98 -6.23
N TYR A 166 21.85 -0.67 -6.37
CA TYR A 166 20.71 0.02 -5.78
C TYR A 166 19.83 0.61 -6.89
N THR A 167 18.62 0.10 -7.03
CA THR A 167 17.62 0.59 -7.98
C THR A 167 16.39 1.08 -7.23
N LEU A 168 16.00 2.34 -7.41
CA LEU A 168 14.75 2.87 -6.87
C LEU A 168 13.64 2.64 -7.90
N PHE A 169 12.61 1.88 -7.56
CA PHE A 169 11.44 1.67 -8.38
C PHE A 169 10.30 2.57 -7.90
N ASP A 170 9.90 3.53 -8.73
CA ASP A 170 9.01 4.66 -8.41
C ASP A 170 9.51 5.54 -7.25
N ALA A 171 8.98 6.76 -7.14
CA ALA A 171 9.38 7.75 -6.13
C ALA A 171 8.21 8.28 -5.29
N GLY A 172 7.04 7.64 -5.39
CA GLY A 172 5.84 8.04 -4.67
C GLY A 172 5.22 9.35 -5.17
N PRO A 173 4.21 9.87 -4.45
CA PRO A 173 3.32 10.89 -4.96
C PRO A 173 3.88 12.31 -4.94
N GLU A 174 4.78 12.59 -4.02
CA GLU A 174 5.22 13.96 -3.76
C GLU A 174 6.50 13.99 -2.93
N SER A 175 7.11 15.17 -2.87
CA SER A 175 8.43 15.39 -2.28
C SER A 175 8.60 15.07 -0.78
N ARG A 176 7.56 15.19 0.04
CA ARG A 176 7.64 15.16 1.50
C ARG A 176 7.71 13.75 2.04
N SER A 177 6.85 12.86 1.55
CA SER A 177 6.79 11.44 1.91
C SER A 177 8.07 10.73 1.53
N ILE A 178 8.54 10.89 0.29
CA ILE A 178 9.81 10.28 -0.13
C ILE A 178 10.99 10.81 0.70
N ALA A 179 11.08 12.13 0.93
CA ALA A 179 12.17 12.70 1.72
C ALA A 179 12.15 12.23 3.18
N ARG A 180 10.96 12.21 3.80
CA ARG A 180 10.78 11.70 5.16
C ARG A 180 11.16 10.23 5.25
N ASN A 181 10.65 9.40 4.35
CA ASN A 181 10.78 7.95 4.46
C ASN A 181 12.20 7.49 4.11
N VAL A 182 12.86 8.14 3.14
CA VAL A 182 14.30 7.94 2.87
C VAL A 182 15.15 8.25 4.11
N ALA A 183 14.85 9.35 4.81
CA ALA A 183 15.58 9.72 6.03
C ALA A 183 15.28 8.74 7.19
N ALA A 184 14.02 8.36 7.38
CA ALA A 184 13.58 7.39 8.40
C ALA A 184 14.29 6.04 8.24
N MET A 185 14.32 5.54 7.00
CA MET A 185 14.91 4.24 6.65
C MET A 185 16.43 4.32 6.41
N ARG A 186 17.04 5.50 6.56
CA ARG A 186 18.49 5.75 6.38
C ARG A 186 19.03 5.21 5.05
N ILE A 187 18.28 5.42 3.99
CA ILE A 187 18.66 4.95 2.67
C ILE A 187 19.94 5.66 2.19
N PRO A 188 20.95 4.93 1.70
CA PRO A 188 22.16 5.51 1.11
C PRO A 188 21.85 6.05 -0.28
N VAL A 189 21.19 7.21 -0.36
CA VAL A 189 20.67 7.77 -1.62
C VAL A 189 21.76 8.00 -2.65
N GLU A 190 22.98 8.33 -2.25
CA GLU A 190 24.16 8.51 -3.11
C GLU A 190 24.62 7.23 -3.82
N ARG A 191 24.18 6.06 -3.35
CA ARG A 191 24.51 4.76 -3.97
C ARG A 191 23.47 4.33 -5.00
N VAL A 192 22.33 5.04 -5.10
CA VAL A 192 21.25 4.67 -6.03
C VAL A 192 21.64 5.00 -7.46
N GLU A 193 21.95 3.97 -8.22
CA GLU A 193 22.43 4.07 -9.59
C GLU A 193 21.33 4.44 -10.58
N ARG A 194 20.11 3.95 -10.33
CA ARG A 194 18.98 4.09 -11.25
C ARG A 194 17.65 4.26 -10.53
N VAL A 195 16.86 5.22 -10.98
CA VAL A 195 15.42 5.35 -10.71
C VAL A 195 14.66 4.80 -11.91
N VAL A 196 13.74 3.87 -11.69
CA VAL A 196 12.88 3.29 -12.72
C VAL A 196 11.45 3.73 -12.45
N LEU A 197 10.81 4.37 -13.44
CA LEU A 197 9.41 4.75 -13.34
C LEU A 197 8.53 3.66 -13.98
N SER A 198 7.65 3.07 -13.20
CA SER A 198 6.71 2.04 -13.65
C SER A 198 5.75 2.56 -14.72
N HIS A 199 5.21 3.77 -14.52
CA HIS A 199 4.36 4.47 -15.46
C HIS A 199 4.21 5.95 -15.10
N TRP A 200 3.81 6.75 -16.08
CA TRP A 200 3.53 8.17 -15.90
C TRP A 200 2.21 8.40 -15.19
N HIS A 201 2.27 8.44 -13.85
CA HIS A 201 1.28 9.00 -12.94
C HIS A 201 1.98 9.68 -11.76
N SER A 202 1.45 10.82 -11.32
CA SER A 202 2.11 11.64 -10.29
C SER A 202 2.24 10.93 -8.94
N ASP A 203 1.40 9.93 -8.64
CA ASP A 203 1.50 9.06 -7.46
C ASP A 203 2.73 8.12 -7.47
N HIS A 204 3.44 8.06 -8.59
CA HIS A 204 4.68 7.31 -8.78
C HIS A 204 5.87 8.21 -9.15
N SER A 205 5.63 9.25 -9.94
CA SER A 205 6.67 10.15 -10.46
C SER A 205 6.91 11.40 -9.60
N GLY A 206 5.97 11.76 -8.73
CA GLY A 206 5.94 13.06 -8.06
C GLY A 206 7.09 13.30 -7.08
N GLY A 207 7.72 12.24 -6.58
CA GLY A 207 8.92 12.32 -5.73
C GLY A 207 10.26 12.39 -6.47
N ILE A 208 10.31 12.15 -7.80
CA ILE A 208 11.59 11.97 -8.53
C ILE A 208 12.53 13.16 -8.34
N LEU A 209 12.04 14.40 -8.54
CA LEU A 209 12.88 15.59 -8.42
C LEU A 209 13.41 15.79 -7.00
N ALA A 210 12.61 15.45 -5.98
CA ALA A 210 13.04 15.53 -4.59
C ALA A 210 14.11 14.48 -4.27
N PHE A 211 13.95 13.26 -4.79
CA PHE A 211 14.94 12.21 -4.68
C PHE A 211 16.28 12.61 -5.32
N LEU A 212 16.26 13.11 -6.56
CA LEU A 212 17.47 13.55 -7.26
C LEU A 212 18.20 14.68 -6.54
N ARG A 213 17.46 15.63 -5.93
CA ARG A 213 18.05 16.66 -5.06
C ARG A 213 18.79 16.05 -3.87
N MET A 214 18.20 15.07 -3.19
CA MET A 214 18.84 14.38 -2.06
C MET A 214 20.08 13.59 -2.52
N HIS A 215 19.95 12.84 -3.62
CA HIS A 215 21.06 12.11 -4.23
C HIS A 215 22.23 13.04 -4.55
N ARG A 216 21.96 14.14 -5.26
CA ARG A 216 22.97 15.14 -5.63
C ARG A 216 23.64 15.73 -4.39
N GLU A 217 22.87 16.11 -3.37
CA GLU A 217 23.41 16.67 -2.13
C GLU A 217 24.36 15.68 -1.43
N ALA A 218 23.93 14.43 -1.27
CA ALA A 218 24.74 13.38 -0.64
C ALA A 218 26.01 13.04 -1.46
N SER A 219 25.96 13.24 -2.77
CA SER A 219 27.07 12.96 -3.68
C SER A 219 28.12 14.07 -3.78
N LYS A 220 27.84 15.30 -3.31
CA LYS A 220 28.71 16.49 -3.54
C LYS A 220 30.16 16.32 -3.13
N ASN A 221 30.43 15.53 -2.09
CA ASN A 221 31.77 15.36 -1.51
C ASN A 221 32.42 14.02 -1.87
N LEU A 222 31.83 13.25 -2.79
CA LEU A 222 32.38 11.97 -3.23
C LEU A 222 33.29 12.17 -4.44
N GLU A 223 34.52 11.65 -4.37
CA GLU A 223 35.49 11.76 -5.47
C GLU A 223 35.02 11.07 -6.76
N ASN A 224 34.20 10.02 -6.63
CA ASN A 224 33.63 9.26 -7.75
C ASN A 224 32.10 9.24 -7.68
N ALA A 225 31.49 10.41 -7.51
CA ALA A 225 30.04 10.55 -7.56
C ALA A 225 29.50 10.10 -8.94
N GLN A 226 28.68 9.05 -8.94
CA GLN A 226 27.97 8.62 -10.14
C GLN A 226 26.67 9.42 -10.29
N ALA A 227 26.31 9.79 -11.52
CA ALA A 227 25.00 10.40 -11.77
C ALA A 227 23.90 9.33 -11.70
N CYS A 228 22.74 9.70 -11.14
CA CYS A 228 21.59 8.81 -11.06
C CYS A 228 20.88 8.75 -12.41
N VAL A 229 20.78 7.56 -13.01
CA VAL A 229 20.01 7.37 -14.24
C VAL A 229 18.53 7.35 -13.91
N VAL A 230 17.70 8.05 -14.68
CA VAL A 230 16.25 8.02 -14.56
C VAL A 230 15.68 7.35 -15.80
N ASP A 231 15.28 6.10 -15.62
CA ASP A 231 14.78 5.19 -16.64
C ASP A 231 13.27 5.32 -16.81
N LEU A 232 12.87 5.74 -18.01
CA LEU A 232 11.53 6.23 -18.30
C LEU A 232 10.98 5.64 -19.59
N HIS A 233 9.69 5.34 -19.60
CA HIS A 233 9.00 5.06 -20.85
C HIS A 233 8.89 6.34 -21.70
N PRO A 234 9.16 6.31 -23.03
CA PRO A 234 9.12 7.51 -23.88
C PRO A 234 7.72 8.11 -24.07
N ASP A 235 6.64 7.30 -23.99
CA ASP A 235 5.25 7.80 -24.01
C ASP A 235 4.89 8.46 -22.68
N ARG A 236 5.27 9.73 -22.52
CA ARG A 236 4.89 10.61 -21.40
C ARG A 236 3.64 11.43 -21.76
N PRO A 237 2.48 11.15 -21.16
CA PRO A 237 1.29 11.97 -21.36
C PRO A 237 1.48 13.38 -20.80
N ILE A 238 1.00 14.39 -21.52
CA ILE A 238 1.04 15.80 -21.07
C ILE A 238 0.23 15.97 -19.79
N ALA A 239 -0.91 15.30 -19.72
CA ALA A 239 -1.86 15.42 -18.63
C ALA A 239 -2.72 14.17 -18.51
N ARG A 240 -3.24 13.97 -17.30
CA ARG A 240 -4.27 12.97 -17.03
C ARG A 240 -5.32 13.52 -16.10
N GLY A 241 -6.55 13.08 -16.31
CA GLY A 241 -7.66 13.53 -15.51
C GLY A 241 -8.88 12.62 -15.59
N ILE A 242 -9.90 13.03 -14.86
CA ILE A 242 -11.19 12.36 -14.75
C ILE A 242 -12.25 13.31 -15.31
N ALA A 243 -12.98 12.86 -16.32
CA ALA A 243 -13.97 13.63 -17.07
C ALA A 243 -15.30 12.86 -17.25
N PRO A 244 -16.03 12.58 -16.16
CA PRO A 244 -17.35 11.96 -16.26
C PRO A 244 -18.28 12.90 -17.05
N GLY A 245 -18.91 12.40 -18.11
CA GLY A 245 -19.78 13.20 -18.98
C GLY A 245 -19.05 14.16 -19.93
N GLY A 246 -17.74 13.98 -20.14
CA GLY A 246 -16.96 14.70 -21.17
C GLY A 246 -16.37 16.05 -20.71
N LYS A 247 -16.70 16.54 -19.52
CA LYS A 247 -16.05 17.71 -18.91
C LYS A 247 -15.00 17.26 -17.90
N ILE A 248 -13.78 17.79 -18.01
CA ILE A 248 -12.71 17.52 -17.04
C ILE A 248 -13.12 18.04 -15.66
N MET A 249 -13.23 17.12 -14.70
CA MET A 249 -13.58 17.39 -13.31
C MET A 249 -12.33 17.59 -12.43
N ALA A 250 -11.31 16.76 -12.65
CA ALA A 250 -10.05 16.82 -11.92
C ALA A 250 -8.90 16.32 -12.79
N ARG A 251 -7.67 16.75 -12.47
CA ARG A 251 -6.43 16.29 -13.11
C ARG A 251 -5.44 15.85 -12.04
N LEU A 252 -4.60 14.89 -12.39
CA LEU A 252 -3.40 14.60 -11.63
C LEU A 252 -2.42 15.77 -11.72
N ALA A 253 -1.53 15.89 -10.74
CA ALA A 253 -0.42 16.82 -10.82
C ALA A 253 0.44 16.49 -12.05
N PRO A 254 1.11 17.48 -12.66
CA PRO A 254 1.99 17.20 -13.79
C PRO A 254 3.15 16.32 -13.33
N ASP A 255 3.43 15.27 -14.09
CA ASP A 255 4.66 14.50 -13.97
C ASP A 255 5.88 15.40 -14.27
N PRO A 256 7.08 15.11 -13.72
CA PRO A 256 8.28 15.86 -14.08
C PRO A 256 8.57 15.75 -15.58
N THR A 257 9.05 16.84 -16.17
CA THR A 257 9.59 16.86 -17.53
C THR A 257 10.99 16.26 -17.55
N PHE A 258 11.44 15.82 -18.73
CA PHE A 258 12.82 15.35 -18.90
C PHE A 258 13.85 16.45 -18.56
N GLU A 259 13.57 17.70 -18.94
CA GLU A 259 14.42 18.84 -18.64
C GLU A 259 14.51 19.11 -17.13
N GLU A 260 13.39 19.02 -16.39
CA GLU A 260 13.42 19.15 -14.92
C GLU A 260 14.26 18.04 -14.26
N ILE A 261 14.22 16.82 -14.79
CA ILE A 261 15.03 15.69 -14.31
C ILE A 261 16.52 15.96 -14.54
N GLU A 262 16.88 16.39 -15.75
CA GLU A 262 18.26 16.73 -16.12
C GLU A 262 18.79 17.92 -15.29
N ASN A 263 17.96 18.95 -15.07
CA ASN A 263 18.29 20.10 -14.23
C ASN A 263 18.55 19.71 -12.77
N GLU A 264 17.96 18.63 -12.28
CA GLU A 264 18.25 18.09 -10.94
C GLU A 264 19.48 17.16 -10.89
N GLY A 265 20.16 16.97 -12.03
CA GLY A 265 21.37 16.16 -12.13
C GLY A 265 21.11 14.69 -12.46
N GLY A 266 19.86 14.32 -12.77
CA GLY A 266 19.54 13.00 -13.28
C GLY A 266 19.96 12.84 -14.75
N VAL A 267 20.23 11.61 -15.18
CA VAL A 267 20.47 11.28 -16.59
C VAL A 267 19.24 10.57 -17.14
N VAL A 268 18.50 11.22 -18.04
CA VAL A 268 17.30 10.61 -18.63
C VAL A 268 17.70 9.50 -19.60
N ASP A 269 17.20 8.29 -19.33
CA ASP A 269 17.36 7.12 -20.19
C ASP A 269 15.95 6.61 -20.54
N LYS A 270 15.68 6.36 -21.84
CA LYS A 270 14.32 6.09 -22.32
C LYS A 270 14.23 4.77 -23.03
N HIS A 271 13.38 3.88 -22.53
CA HIS A 271 13.16 2.54 -23.09
C HIS A 271 11.67 2.21 -23.20
N ALA A 272 11.27 1.70 -24.36
CA ALA A 272 9.95 1.10 -24.55
C ALA A 272 10.01 -0.43 -24.36
N ASP A 273 11.13 -1.04 -24.75
CA ASP A 273 11.36 -2.47 -24.71
C ASP A 273 12.03 -2.93 -23.40
N GLY A 274 11.88 -4.22 -23.11
CA GLY A 274 12.52 -4.81 -21.95
C GLY A 274 14.05 -4.86 -22.06
N HIS A 275 14.74 -4.58 -20.95
CA HIS A 275 16.19 -4.50 -20.90
C HIS A 275 16.72 -4.76 -19.48
N ALA A 276 18.00 -5.11 -19.38
CA ALA A 276 18.68 -5.39 -18.12
C ALA A 276 19.37 -4.15 -17.56
N VAL A 277 19.36 -4.00 -16.24
CA VAL A 277 20.05 -2.92 -15.50
C VAL A 277 20.75 -3.51 -14.26
N ALA A 278 21.47 -2.67 -13.50
CA ALA A 278 22.11 -3.06 -12.24
C ALA A 278 23.03 -4.29 -12.38
N GLY A 279 24.02 -4.24 -13.27
CA GLY A 279 24.91 -5.39 -13.49
C GLY A 279 24.18 -6.66 -14.00
N ASN A 280 23.07 -6.48 -14.71
CA ASN A 280 22.17 -7.54 -15.18
C ASN A 280 21.47 -8.34 -14.06
N THR A 281 21.32 -7.77 -12.85
CA THR A 281 20.56 -8.41 -11.76
C THR A 281 19.07 -8.03 -11.77
N VAL A 282 18.70 -6.94 -12.44
CA VAL A 282 17.32 -6.44 -12.55
C VAL A 282 16.90 -6.37 -14.02
N TRP A 283 15.74 -6.95 -14.35
CA TRP A 283 15.13 -6.88 -15.68
C TRP A 283 13.92 -5.97 -15.66
N ILE A 284 13.95 -4.90 -16.45
CA ILE A 284 12.83 -3.99 -16.67
C ILE A 284 12.03 -4.54 -17.84
N SER A 285 10.72 -4.75 -17.67
CA SER A 285 9.90 -5.47 -18.66
C SER A 285 9.61 -4.69 -19.94
N GLY A 286 9.74 -3.36 -19.92
CA GLY A 286 9.18 -2.49 -20.95
C GLY A 286 7.65 -2.45 -20.88
N GLU A 287 7.02 -2.02 -21.98
CA GLU A 287 5.56 -1.90 -22.09
C GLU A 287 4.86 -3.26 -21.96
N ILE A 288 3.86 -3.34 -21.07
CA ILE A 288 3.00 -4.51 -20.94
C ILE A 288 1.81 -4.35 -21.90
N PRO A 289 1.66 -5.22 -22.92
CA PRO A 289 0.61 -5.07 -23.91
C PRO A 289 -0.77 -5.34 -23.30
N ARG A 290 -1.73 -4.47 -23.63
CA ARG A 290 -3.16 -4.63 -23.30
C ARG A 290 -3.84 -5.44 -24.40
N LEU A 291 -4.14 -6.70 -24.11
CA LEU A 291 -4.62 -7.67 -25.10
C LEU A 291 -6.12 -7.93 -24.98
N THR A 292 -6.72 -7.58 -23.85
CA THR A 292 -8.10 -7.93 -23.52
C THR A 292 -9.03 -6.75 -23.65
N GLU A 293 -10.29 -7.03 -24.00
CA GLU A 293 -11.29 -5.98 -24.20
C GLU A 293 -11.67 -5.22 -22.92
N TYR A 294 -11.28 -5.71 -21.75
CA TYR A 294 -11.53 -5.06 -20.46
C TYR A 294 -10.36 -4.18 -19.98
N GLU A 295 -9.19 -4.21 -20.62
CA GLU A 295 -8.02 -3.36 -20.29
C GLU A 295 -8.16 -1.92 -20.82
N LYS A 296 -9.38 -1.38 -20.78
CA LYS A 296 -9.72 -0.03 -21.31
C LYS A 296 -9.33 1.11 -20.36
N GLY A 297 -8.83 0.80 -19.17
CA GLY A 297 -8.53 1.78 -18.12
C GLY A 297 -9.78 2.21 -17.34
N ILE A 298 -9.67 3.32 -16.61
CA ILE A 298 -10.75 3.84 -15.78
C ILE A 298 -11.81 4.51 -16.65
N ILE A 299 -13.09 4.19 -16.43
CA ILE A 299 -14.22 4.85 -17.08
C ILE A 299 -14.19 6.36 -16.76
N GLY A 300 -14.18 7.20 -17.79
CA GLY A 300 -14.06 8.65 -17.65
C GLY A 300 -12.61 9.14 -17.48
N GLY A 301 -11.61 8.25 -17.52
CA GLY A 301 -10.20 8.65 -17.58
C GLY A 301 -9.89 9.30 -18.93
N VAL A 302 -9.21 10.45 -18.91
CA VAL A 302 -8.82 11.19 -20.12
C VAL A 302 -7.34 11.55 -20.09
N ARG A 303 -6.74 11.68 -21.28
CA ARG A 303 -5.41 12.25 -21.50
C ARG A 303 -5.56 13.56 -22.28
N PRO A 304 -5.79 14.70 -21.62
CA PRO A 304 -5.88 15.98 -22.31
C PRO A 304 -4.56 16.27 -23.03
N SER A 305 -4.64 16.62 -24.32
CA SER A 305 -3.48 17.02 -25.11
C SER A 305 -3.15 18.51 -24.94
N GLU A 306 -4.06 19.29 -24.39
CA GLU A 306 -3.94 20.73 -24.15
C GLU A 306 -4.59 21.08 -22.80
N CYS A 307 -4.00 22.03 -22.06
CA CYS A 307 -4.49 22.51 -20.77
C CYS A 307 -5.45 23.68 -20.93
#